data_AF-A0A1Y2GUR1-F1
#
_entry.id   AF-A0A1Y2GUR1-F1
#
_cell.length_a   1.000
_cell.length_b   1.000
_cell.length_c   1.000
_cell.angle_alpha   90.00
_cell.angle_beta   90.00
_cell.angle_gamma   90.00
#
_symmetry.space_group_name_H-M   'P 1'
#
loop_
_entity.id
_entity.type
_entity.pdbx_description
1 polymer ?
#
loop_
_entity_poly.entity_id
_entity_poly.type
_entity_poly.pdbx_seq_one_letter_code
_entity_poly.pdbx_strand_id
1 'polypeptide(L)'
;ECLSKAEEHERQMIQYNREARDIVFKVNNTFRASNELDLHGLKVKEALEVVSDRIKAFTKDNEKKLIIIVGRGRNSWDGVPKLRPAVNELLKKYNVKATRNKPNDGCILVQ
;
A
#
# COMPACT_ATOMS: atom_id res chain seq x y z
N GLU A 1 -7.61 -37.98 10.32
CA GLU A 1 -6.81 -36.95 9.64
C GLU A 1 -7.76 -35.98 8.92
N CYS A 2 -8.01 -34.78 9.46
CA CYS A 2 -9.02 -33.85 8.88
C CYS A 2 -8.59 -32.37 8.96
N LEU A 3 -7.31 -32.06 8.73
CA LEU A 3 -6.80 -30.67 8.75
C LEU A 3 -6.30 -30.17 7.38
N SER A 4 -6.03 -31.05 6.42
CA SER A 4 -5.37 -30.69 5.16
C SER A 4 -6.21 -29.86 4.19
N LYS A 5 -7.55 -30.02 4.19
CA LYS A 5 -8.43 -29.37 3.20
C LYS A 5 -8.68 -27.89 3.48
N ALA A 6 -8.64 -27.47 4.74
CA ALA A 6 -8.79 -26.07 5.13
C ALA A 6 -7.54 -25.26 4.78
N GLU A 7 -6.35 -25.80 5.07
CA GLU A 7 -5.06 -25.15 4.78
C GLU A 7 -4.80 -25.01 3.27
N GLU A 8 -5.25 -25.97 2.46
CA GLU A 8 -5.09 -25.94 1.01
C GLU A 8 -6.04 -24.94 0.34
N HIS A 9 -7.28 -24.85 0.83
CA HIS A 9 -8.21 -23.78 0.43
C HIS A 9 -7.69 -22.40 0.82
N GLU A 10 -7.06 -22.27 1.99
CA GLU A 10 -6.50 -21.00 2.45
C GLU A 10 -5.30 -20.56 1.59
N ARG A 11 -4.42 -21.48 1.19
CA ARG A 11 -3.31 -21.16 0.26
C ARG A 11 -3.80 -20.75 -1.12
N GLN A 12 -4.78 -21.46 -1.68
CA GLN A 12 -5.34 -21.10 -2.98
C GLN A 12 -6.03 -19.74 -2.93
N MET A 13 -6.80 -19.46 -1.87
CA MET A 13 -7.39 -18.14 -1.64
C MET A 13 -6.35 -17.03 -1.46
N ILE A 14 -5.23 -17.30 -0.76
CA ILE A 14 -4.11 -16.34 -0.64
C ILE A 14 -3.50 -16.05 -2.01
N GLN A 15 -3.38 -17.06 -2.87
CA GLN A 15 -2.79 -16.91 -4.21
C GLN A 15 -3.71 -16.15 -5.17
N TYR A 16 -4.99 -16.51 -5.23
CA TYR A 16 -5.99 -15.75 -5.99
C TYR A 16 -6.13 -14.31 -5.48
N ASN A 17 -6.08 -14.09 -4.16
CA ASN A 17 -6.07 -12.74 -3.59
C ASN A 17 -4.83 -11.95 -4.00
N ARG A 18 -3.66 -12.60 -4.14
CA ARG A 18 -2.44 -11.93 -4.56
C ARG A 18 -2.53 -11.50 -6.02
N GLU A 19 -2.93 -12.40 -6.91
CA GLU A 19 -3.06 -12.13 -8.33
C GLU A 19 -4.13 -11.07 -8.61
N ALA A 20 -5.28 -11.14 -7.93
CA ALA A 20 -6.30 -10.10 -8.01
C ALA A 20 -5.79 -8.74 -7.51
N ARG A 21 -4.95 -8.73 -6.46
CA ARG A 21 -4.35 -7.49 -5.93
C ARG A 21 -3.32 -6.88 -6.87
N ASP A 22 -2.47 -7.69 -7.51
CA ASP A 22 -1.52 -7.22 -8.53
C ASP A 22 -2.25 -6.65 -9.76
N ILE A 23 -3.33 -7.30 -10.20
CA ILE A 23 -4.16 -6.80 -11.30
C ILE A 23 -4.82 -5.48 -10.89
N VAL A 24 -5.41 -5.38 -9.69
CA VAL A 24 -6.02 -4.14 -9.20
C VAL A 24 -4.99 -3.03 -9.02
N PHE A 25 -3.79 -3.34 -8.51
CA PHE A 25 -2.69 -2.37 -8.41
C PHE A 25 -2.29 -1.84 -9.78
N LYS A 26 -2.13 -2.74 -10.76
CA LYS A 26 -1.73 -2.37 -12.11
C LYS A 26 -2.81 -1.54 -12.79
N VAL A 27 -4.07 -1.99 -12.73
CA VAL A 27 -5.23 -1.29 -13.32
C VAL A 27 -5.47 0.06 -12.65
N ASN A 28 -5.45 0.15 -11.32
CA ASN A 28 -5.62 1.42 -10.62
C ASN A 28 -4.49 2.39 -10.98
N ASN A 29 -3.22 1.97 -10.91
CA ASN A 29 -2.12 2.88 -11.22
C ASN A 29 -1.99 3.20 -12.73
N THR A 30 -2.62 2.43 -13.63
CA THR A 30 -2.64 2.73 -15.08
C THR A 30 -3.48 3.97 -15.40
N PHE A 31 -4.53 4.24 -14.62
CA PHE A 31 -5.46 5.36 -14.85
C PHE A 31 -5.37 6.47 -13.79
N ARG A 32 -4.50 6.34 -12.79
CA ARG A 32 -4.30 7.36 -11.76
C ARG A 32 -3.32 8.41 -12.24
N ALA A 33 -3.46 9.62 -11.71
CA ALA A 33 -2.48 10.67 -11.96
C ALA A 33 -1.10 10.22 -11.44
N SER A 34 -0.02 10.62 -12.11
CA SER A 34 1.34 10.18 -11.74
C SER A 34 1.65 10.42 -10.26
N ASN A 35 1.04 11.42 -9.64
CA ASN A 35 1.20 11.80 -8.25
C ASN A 35 0.31 11.03 -7.25
N GLU A 36 -0.32 9.92 -7.64
CA GLU A 36 -1.09 9.05 -6.75
C GLU A 36 -0.54 7.62 -6.77
N LEU A 37 -0.44 6.99 -5.60
CA LEU A 37 0.05 5.63 -5.43
C LEU A 37 -0.92 4.82 -4.59
N ASP A 38 -1.56 3.81 -5.19
CA ASP A 38 -2.43 2.88 -4.46
C ASP A 38 -1.65 1.71 -3.87
N LEU A 39 -1.74 1.53 -2.56
CA LEU A 39 -1.18 0.39 -1.83
C LEU A 39 -2.27 -0.34 -1.05
N HIS A 40 -3.56 -0.08 -1.37
CA HIS A 40 -4.68 -0.65 -0.67
C HIS A 40 -4.65 -2.16 -0.82
N GLY A 41 -4.43 -2.85 0.30
CA GLY A 41 -4.11 -4.26 0.20
C GLY A 41 -2.83 -4.43 -0.60
N LEU A 42 -1.69 -3.99 -0.09
CA LEU A 42 -0.40 -4.65 -0.32
C LEU A 42 0.10 -5.24 0.99
N LYS A 43 0.93 -6.29 0.94
CA LYS A 43 1.60 -6.75 2.17
C LYS A 43 2.56 -5.65 2.60
N VAL A 44 2.82 -5.54 3.91
CA VAL A 44 3.66 -4.47 4.47
C VAL A 44 5.03 -4.39 3.76
N LYS A 45 5.67 -5.54 3.50
CA LYS A 45 6.96 -5.58 2.79
C LYS A 45 6.87 -5.04 1.37
N GLU A 46 5.96 -5.58 0.56
CA GLU A 46 5.77 -5.15 -0.84
C GLU A 46 5.44 -3.65 -0.94
N ALA A 47 4.57 -3.17 -0.06
CA ALA A 47 4.21 -1.76 -0.04
C ALA A 47 5.38 -0.85 0.33
N LEU A 48 6.24 -1.25 1.27
CA LEU A 48 7.43 -0.47 1.64
C LEU A 48 8.43 -0.36 0.48
N GLU A 49 8.61 -1.44 -0.28
CA GLU A 49 9.48 -1.44 -1.46
C GLU A 49 8.96 -0.47 -2.53
N VAL A 50 7.66 -0.55 -2.85
CA VAL A 50 7.02 0.35 -3.82
C VAL A 50 7.06 1.81 -3.36
N VAL A 51 6.77 2.10 -2.09
CA VAL A 51 6.86 3.47 -1.55
C VAL A 51 8.28 4.01 -1.60
N SER A 52 9.27 3.19 -1.22
CA SER A 52 10.68 3.58 -1.28
C SER A 52 11.07 4.00 -2.69
N ASP A 53 10.71 3.19 -3.70
CA ASP A 53 11.01 3.51 -5.10
C ASP A 53 10.28 4.78 -5.57
N ARG A 54 8.98 4.91 -5.21
CA ARG A 54 8.19 6.09 -5.56
C ARG A 54 8.70 7.37 -4.91
N ILE A 55 9.15 7.33 -3.66
CA ILE A 55 9.75 8.49 -2.99
C ILE A 55 11.05 8.89 -3.68
N LYS A 56 11.89 7.93 -4.08
CA LYS A 56 13.12 8.25 -4.85
C LYS A 56 12.79 8.95 -6.15
N ALA A 57 11.80 8.45 -6.89
CA ALA A 57 11.32 9.10 -8.11
C ALA A 57 10.74 10.50 -7.83
N PHE A 58 9.92 10.64 -6.78
CA PHE A 58 9.34 11.91 -6.35
C PHE A 58 10.42 12.98 -6.05
N THR A 59 11.47 12.60 -5.32
CA THR A 59 12.60 13.49 -5.02
C THR A 59 13.42 13.79 -6.26
N LYS A 60 13.61 12.82 -7.15
CA LYS A 60 14.36 12.98 -8.41
C LYS A 60 13.64 13.92 -9.38
N ASP A 61 12.32 13.77 -9.50
CA ASP A 61 11.48 14.50 -10.44
C ASP A 61 11.00 15.84 -9.87
N ASN A 62 11.42 16.19 -8.63
CA ASN A 62 11.06 17.43 -7.93
C ASN A 62 9.54 17.65 -7.85
N GLU A 63 8.80 16.55 -7.67
CA GLU A 63 7.36 16.60 -7.55
C GLU A 63 6.93 17.34 -6.27
N LYS A 64 5.83 18.09 -6.34
CA LYS A 64 5.38 18.95 -5.22
C LYS A 64 4.45 18.25 -4.24
N LYS A 65 3.75 17.20 -4.70
CA LYS A 65 2.72 16.49 -3.94
C LYS A 65 2.63 15.06 -4.44
N LEU A 66 2.58 14.10 -3.52
CA LEU A 66 2.33 12.68 -3.80
C LEU A 66 1.28 12.16 -2.83
N ILE A 67 0.25 11.48 -3.33
CA ILE A 67 -0.83 10.92 -2.51
C ILE A 67 -0.65 9.41 -2.45
N ILE A 68 -0.37 8.88 -1.27
CA ILE A 68 -0.23 7.44 -1.03
C ILE A 68 -1.50 6.92 -0.36
N ILE A 69 -2.18 5.98 -1.00
CA ILE A 69 -3.43 5.39 -0.53
C ILE A 69 -3.10 4.06 0.15
N VAL A 70 -3.04 4.05 1.48
CA VAL A 70 -2.79 2.83 2.28
C VAL A 70 -4.09 2.10 2.66
N GLY A 71 -5.23 2.79 2.53
CA GLY A 71 -6.55 2.27 2.89
C GLY A 71 -7.00 2.61 4.30
N ARG A 72 -8.32 2.53 4.52
CA ARG A 72 -8.98 2.93 5.78
C ARG A 72 -8.69 2.00 6.97
N GLY A 73 -8.14 0.81 6.73
CA GLY A 73 -7.81 -0.15 7.79
C GLY A 73 -8.99 -0.81 8.50
N ARG A 74 -10.25 -0.59 8.06
CA ARG A 74 -11.46 -1.11 8.71
C ARG A 74 -11.63 -2.65 8.62
N ASN A 75 -10.99 -3.32 7.66
CA ASN A 75 -11.13 -4.77 7.42
C ASN A 75 -9.77 -5.47 7.25
N SER A 76 -8.77 -5.13 8.07
CA SER A 76 -7.55 -5.95 8.14
C SER A 76 -7.95 -7.29 8.77
N TRP A 77 -7.74 -8.42 8.09
CA TRP A 77 -8.02 -9.79 8.61
C TRP A 77 -7.42 -10.05 10.00
N ASP A 78 -6.40 -9.26 10.38
CA ASP A 78 -5.65 -9.34 11.65
C ASP A 78 -5.98 -8.19 12.63
N GLY A 79 -6.96 -7.33 12.34
CA GLY A 79 -7.39 -6.21 13.20
C GLY A 79 -6.38 -5.06 13.38
N VAL A 80 -5.11 -5.23 13.00
CA VAL A 80 -4.05 -4.22 13.16
C VAL A 80 -3.67 -3.66 11.79
N PRO A 81 -3.91 -2.36 11.51
CA PRO A 81 -3.45 -1.72 10.28
C PRO A 81 -1.93 -1.53 10.32
N LYS A 82 -1.16 -2.61 10.10
CA LYS A 82 0.32 -2.61 10.14
C LYS A 82 0.96 -1.83 8.99
N LEU A 83 0.22 -1.60 7.90
CA LEU A 83 0.72 -0.91 6.72
C LEU A 83 0.91 0.60 6.94
N ARG A 84 -0.08 1.28 7.52
CA ARG A 84 -0.06 2.72 7.77
C ARG A 84 1.13 3.17 8.64
N PRO A 85 1.43 2.56 9.81
CA PRO A 85 2.59 2.94 10.62
C PRO A 85 3.91 2.62 9.91
N ALA A 86 4.01 1.49 9.20
CA ALA A 86 5.21 1.13 8.46
C ALA A 86 5.55 2.15 7.36
N VAL A 87 4.58 2.51 6.53
CA VAL A 87 4.77 3.54 5.48
C VAL A 87 5.13 4.88 6.11
N ASN A 88 4.50 5.25 7.22
CA ASN A 88 4.80 6.50 7.90
C ASN A 88 6.21 6.54 8.50
N GLU A 89 6.72 5.42 9.03
CA GLU A 89 8.08 5.29 9.52
C GLU A 89 9.10 5.43 8.38
N LEU A 90 8.81 4.79 7.24
CA LEU A 90 9.61 4.92 6.04
C LEU A 90 9.67 6.39 5.56
N LEU A 91 8.54 7.08 5.50
CA LEU A 91 8.47 8.49 5.11
C LEU A 91 9.30 9.39 6.04
N LYS A 92 9.28 9.12 7.36
CA LYS A 92 10.15 9.81 8.33
C LYS A 92 11.63 9.57 8.04
N LYS A 93 12.01 8.33 7.68
CA LYS A 93 13.39 7.98 7.34
C LYS A 93 13.91 8.72 6.11
N TYR A 94 13.04 8.96 5.13
CA TYR A 94 13.36 9.77 3.95
C TYR A 94 13.31 11.29 4.20
N ASN A 95 13.00 11.72 5.43
CA ASN A 95 12.85 13.12 5.82
C ASN A 95 11.87 13.90 4.93
N VAL A 96 10.84 13.21 4.40
CA VAL A 96 9.78 13.83 3.57
C VAL A 96 8.57 14.20 4.43
N LYS A 97 7.89 15.29 4.07
CA LYS A 97 6.77 15.79 4.89
C LYS A 97 5.52 15.00 4.57
N ALA A 98 5.14 14.09 5.47
CA ALA A 98 3.94 13.27 5.32
C ALA A 98 2.78 13.80 6.20
N THR A 99 1.62 14.01 5.58
CA THR A 99 0.36 14.39 6.23
C THR A 99 -0.65 13.27 6.06
N ARG A 100 -1.10 12.68 7.17
CA ARG A 100 -2.11 11.61 7.15
C ARG A 100 -3.50 12.17 6.92
N ASN A 101 -4.40 11.34 6.38
CA ASN A 101 -5.83 11.61 6.17
C ASN A 101 -6.12 12.78 5.23
N LYS A 102 -5.23 13.01 4.27
CA LYS A 102 -5.45 13.99 3.19
C LYS A 102 -5.22 13.32 1.83
N PRO A 103 -6.15 13.49 0.86
CA PRO A 103 -7.44 14.20 0.97
C PRO A 103 -8.52 13.42 1.74
N ASN A 104 -8.41 12.09 1.84
CA ASN A 104 -9.40 11.21 2.46
C ASN A 104 -8.80 10.35 3.58
N ASP A 105 -9.64 9.76 4.43
CA ASP A 105 -9.17 8.78 5.42
C ASP A 105 -8.61 7.53 4.73
N GLY A 106 -7.40 7.13 5.13
CA GLY A 106 -6.64 6.08 4.48
C GLY A 106 -5.64 6.57 3.43
N CYS A 107 -5.54 7.88 3.22
CA CYS A 107 -4.51 8.51 2.39
C CYS A 107 -3.41 9.16 3.23
N ILE A 108 -2.21 9.25 2.65
CA ILE A 108 -1.05 9.96 3.18
C ILE A 108 -0.55 10.88 2.07
N LEU A 109 -0.67 12.20 2.28
CA LEU A 109 -0.14 13.21 1.40
C LEU A 109 1.32 13.48 1.75
N VAL A 110 2.22 13.32 0.79
CA VAL A 110 3.65 13.63 0.88
C VAL A 110 3.93 14.94 0.13
N GLN A 111 4.75 15.81 0.72
CA GLN A 111 5.13 17.13 0.23
C GLN A 111 6.59 17.45 0.52
#